data_AF-A0A4S4K6D3-F1
#
_entry.id   AF-A0A4S4K6D3-F1
#
_cell.length_a   1.000
_cell.length_b   1.000
_cell.length_c   1.000
_cell.angle_alpha   90.00
_cell.angle_beta   90.00
_cell.angle_gamma   90.00
#
_symmetry.space_group_name_H-M   'P 1'
#
loop_
_entity.id
_entity.type
_entity.pdbx_description
1 polymer ?
#
loop_
_entity_poly.entity_id
_entity_poly.type
_entity_poly.pdbx_seq_one_letter_code
_entity_poly.pdbx_strand_id
1 'polypeptide(L)'
;MLYASIMSVNLASYLKGMHSQSVTCNWDVAVTYDEAKINALLADRWAQPGSGMTTEVDIQEKTDDRLGEYYQNYQFNLGPPLIQFQSSSSNPTCSLKTPIASGSIWVSEIDDPDTKENEKQLNPDTYWITISNIHLSALDGNAEPAGTGDDTITFPANDESDRYIVIDIPITGENDLAVSVDYPYDYEPPTAMKQAFLETALKQFLKKKTNAFAYRLASINNYKPSSGTLDLVPQAFRFVTYHYASDNLSFLTLLVQTKGSSSPGDTKDVQAEWVTTWTNRAKVPPVPSTQSASIIINNSFFLQSFVRPALLSQTTSMDDITITDDIGGIGLQCQWPKQSREQKNYSQGYGDITSWPLDWKWSELHVPEAQYDPNNGSPLMLTFSHSNGFDKPATLHIYWQYKYKSTWNGVQIKRFWLKDTDGPGQWVPDTKKCDGSFNTTYTLDKTISLTDLSDEDLSINVDARSDEWRTDPVPDAGNGFWGDISAVFGGTAHQGDIPSFVKDTTMGGIGFKLSFGTLRFFSVTNILLPGQKVIDVNIKNGLCIPRDCAILGNVVEPANIQA
;
A
#
# COMPACT_ATOMS: atom_id res chain seq x y z
N MET A 1 -3.33 -38.72 12.59
CA MET A 1 -3.06 -37.53 11.77
C MET A 1 -3.95 -36.42 12.30
N LEU A 2 -3.37 -35.50 13.07
CA LEU A 2 -4.06 -34.32 13.58
C LEU A 2 -4.20 -33.33 12.42
N TYR A 3 -5.43 -33.01 12.05
CA TYR A 3 -5.75 -31.88 11.21
C TYR A 3 -5.25 -30.62 11.91
N ALA A 4 -4.16 -30.03 11.40
CA ALA A 4 -3.83 -28.66 11.70
C ALA A 4 -4.92 -27.80 11.05
N SER A 5 -5.74 -27.15 11.87
CA SER A 5 -6.57 -26.02 11.46
C SER A 5 -5.64 -24.98 10.83
N ILE A 6 -5.65 -24.89 9.50
CA ILE A 6 -4.91 -23.90 8.72
C ILE A 6 -5.45 -22.52 9.15
N MET A 7 -4.67 -21.79 9.94
CA MET A 7 -4.99 -20.40 10.26
C MET A 7 -4.72 -19.58 9.00
N SER A 8 -5.78 -19.26 8.25
CA SER A 8 -5.77 -18.20 7.24
C SER A 8 -5.05 -16.98 7.81
N VAL A 9 -4.08 -16.40 7.08
CA VAL A 9 -3.36 -15.20 7.53
C VAL A 9 -4.38 -14.09 7.78
N ASN A 10 -4.60 -13.77 9.05
CA ASN A 10 -5.45 -12.66 9.46
C ASN A 10 -4.70 -11.33 9.31
N LEU A 11 -5.42 -10.20 9.30
CA LEU A 11 -4.83 -8.87 9.11
C LEU A 11 -3.66 -8.58 10.06
N ALA A 12 -3.78 -8.97 11.33
CA ALA A 12 -2.76 -8.69 12.33
C ALA A 12 -1.42 -9.37 11.97
N SER A 13 -1.47 -10.61 11.50
CA SER A 13 -0.29 -11.31 11.00
C SER A 13 0.28 -10.67 9.74
N TYR A 14 -0.58 -10.24 8.81
CA TYR A 14 -0.17 -9.53 7.59
C TYR A 14 0.56 -8.22 7.90
N LEU A 15 -0.04 -7.35 8.73
CA LEU A 15 0.54 -6.07 9.14
C LEU A 15 1.87 -6.26 9.88
N LYS A 16 1.93 -7.24 10.79
CA LYS A 16 3.16 -7.56 11.53
C LYS A 16 4.28 -8.02 10.59
N GLY A 17 3.97 -8.80 9.56
CA GLY A 17 4.93 -9.24 8.55
C GLY A 17 5.54 -8.06 7.78
N MET A 18 4.71 -7.09 7.43
CA MET A 18 5.11 -5.91 6.65
C MET A 18 5.79 -4.79 7.48
N HIS A 19 5.84 -4.91 8.81
CA HIS A 19 6.35 -3.86 9.68
C HIS A 19 7.88 -3.66 9.56
N SER A 20 8.63 -4.74 9.37
CA SER A 20 10.08 -4.72 9.61
C SER A 20 10.89 -4.07 8.48
N GLN A 21 10.46 -4.17 7.23
CA GLN A 21 11.17 -3.68 6.05
C GLN A 21 10.19 -3.31 4.93
N SER A 22 10.62 -2.42 4.03
CA SER A 22 9.84 -2.15 2.82
C SER A 22 9.76 -3.41 1.97
N VAL A 23 8.60 -3.65 1.36
CA VAL A 23 8.31 -4.83 0.55
C VAL A 23 8.18 -4.54 -0.94
N THR A 24 8.36 -3.29 -1.37
CA THR A 24 8.22 -2.88 -2.77
C THR A 24 9.49 -3.07 -3.61
N CYS A 25 10.55 -3.69 -3.07
CA CYS A 25 11.85 -3.84 -3.73
C CYS A 25 12.41 -2.49 -4.27
N ASN A 26 12.24 -1.40 -3.50
CA ASN A 26 12.61 -0.02 -3.85
C ASN A 26 11.86 0.60 -5.04
N TRP A 27 10.81 -0.04 -5.55
CA TRP A 27 9.87 0.58 -6.49
C TRP A 27 8.88 1.46 -5.73
N ASP A 28 8.32 2.47 -6.40
CA ASP A 28 7.38 3.39 -5.77
C ASP A 28 6.11 2.67 -5.34
N VAL A 29 5.58 1.79 -6.19
CA VAL A 29 4.33 1.08 -5.97
C VAL A 29 4.41 -0.37 -6.45
N ALA A 30 3.82 -1.29 -5.69
CA ALA A 30 3.53 -2.67 -6.08
C ALA A 30 2.01 -2.90 -6.16
N VAL A 31 1.50 -3.30 -7.32
CA VAL A 31 0.09 -3.65 -7.54
C VAL A 31 -0.02 -5.15 -7.75
N THR A 32 -0.68 -5.85 -6.83
CA THR A 32 -0.74 -7.31 -6.82
C THR A 32 -2.16 -7.83 -6.98
N TYR A 33 -2.29 -8.91 -7.76
CA TYR A 33 -3.54 -9.60 -8.06
C TYR A 33 -3.43 -11.09 -7.75
N ASP A 34 -4.50 -11.65 -7.18
CA ASP A 34 -4.65 -13.07 -6.95
C ASP A 34 -4.90 -13.86 -8.25
N GLU A 35 -4.20 -14.99 -8.40
CA GLU A 35 -4.30 -15.89 -9.56
C GLU A 35 -5.70 -16.48 -9.73
N ALA A 36 -6.36 -16.87 -8.65
CA ALA A 36 -7.69 -17.50 -8.75
C ALA A 36 -8.72 -16.50 -9.31
N LYS A 37 -8.62 -15.22 -8.93
CA LYS A 37 -9.42 -14.16 -9.54
C LYS A 37 -9.05 -13.85 -10.99
N ILE A 38 -7.76 -13.89 -11.36
CA ILE A 38 -7.34 -13.79 -12.77
C ILE A 38 -7.98 -14.92 -13.60
N ASN A 39 -7.92 -16.15 -13.10
CA ASN A 39 -8.47 -17.33 -13.77
C ASN A 39 -10.00 -17.30 -13.86
N ALA A 40 -10.69 -16.80 -12.84
CA ALA A 40 -12.15 -16.63 -12.88
C ALA A 40 -12.56 -15.66 -14.00
N LEU A 41 -11.89 -14.50 -14.09
CA LEU A 41 -12.11 -13.54 -15.17
C LEU A 41 -11.77 -14.15 -16.55
N LEU A 42 -10.73 -14.98 -16.62
CA LEU A 42 -10.31 -15.62 -17.88
C LEU A 42 -11.36 -16.62 -18.37
N ALA A 43 -11.97 -17.37 -17.45
CA ALA A 43 -13.08 -18.26 -17.73
C ALA A 43 -14.32 -17.49 -18.20
N ASP A 44 -14.64 -16.34 -17.58
CA ASP A 44 -15.74 -15.48 -18.02
C ASP A 44 -15.52 -14.97 -19.45
N ARG A 45 -14.29 -14.53 -19.77
CA ARG A 45 -13.94 -14.08 -21.13
C ARG A 45 -14.01 -15.23 -22.13
N TRP A 46 -13.58 -16.42 -21.76
CA TRP A 46 -13.65 -17.61 -22.60
C TRP A 46 -15.09 -17.93 -23.03
N ALA A 47 -16.05 -17.76 -22.11
CA ALA A 47 -17.46 -18.01 -22.37
C ALA A 47 -18.12 -16.98 -23.31
N GLN A 48 -17.47 -15.84 -23.60
CA GLN A 48 -18.05 -14.80 -24.45
C GLN A 48 -17.92 -15.15 -25.95
N PRO A 49 -18.99 -14.93 -26.76
CA PRO A 49 -18.91 -15.09 -28.21
C PRO A 49 -17.83 -14.18 -28.81
N GLY A 50 -16.95 -14.74 -29.65
CA GLY A 50 -15.89 -13.97 -30.31
C GLY A 50 -14.75 -13.54 -29.39
N SER A 51 -14.51 -14.27 -28.27
CA SER A 51 -13.40 -14.03 -27.34
C SER A 51 -12.01 -13.99 -28.00
N GLY A 52 -11.89 -14.58 -29.21
CA GLY A 52 -10.65 -14.70 -29.97
C GLY A 52 -9.70 -15.77 -29.42
N MET A 53 -10.11 -16.49 -28.37
CA MET A 53 -9.31 -17.54 -27.72
C MET A 53 -9.45 -18.85 -28.52
N THR A 54 -8.37 -19.62 -28.63
CA THR A 54 -8.41 -20.95 -29.27
C THR A 54 -9.29 -21.90 -28.48
N THR A 55 -10.46 -22.27 -29.01
CA THR A 55 -11.37 -23.24 -28.39
C THR A 55 -11.24 -24.66 -28.97
N GLU A 56 -10.58 -24.81 -30.11
CA GLU A 56 -10.46 -26.07 -30.84
C GLU A 56 -9.03 -26.26 -31.37
N VAL A 57 -8.57 -27.51 -31.34
CA VAL A 57 -7.28 -27.95 -31.86
C VAL A 57 -7.51 -29.11 -32.82
N ASP A 58 -7.15 -28.89 -34.08
CA ASP A 58 -7.14 -29.91 -35.12
C ASP A 58 -5.71 -30.16 -35.59
N ILE A 59 -5.24 -31.39 -35.42
CA ILE A 59 -3.89 -31.82 -35.78
C ILE A 59 -3.98 -33.09 -36.61
N GLN A 60 -3.22 -33.11 -37.70
CA GLN A 60 -3.01 -34.28 -38.54
C GLN A 60 -1.49 -34.50 -38.64
N GLU A 61 -0.99 -35.57 -38.04
CA GLU A 61 0.44 -35.87 -38.00
C GLU A 61 0.75 -37.11 -38.85
N LYS A 62 1.69 -36.99 -39.79
CA LYS A 62 2.15 -38.12 -40.59
C LYS A 62 3.01 -39.05 -39.73
N THR A 63 2.63 -40.33 -39.67
CA THR A 63 3.31 -41.37 -38.91
C THR A 63 3.74 -42.49 -39.86
N ASP A 64 4.87 -43.14 -39.54
CA ASP A 64 5.37 -44.31 -40.27
C ASP A 64 5.75 -45.40 -39.25
N ASP A 65 5.19 -46.58 -39.40
CA ASP A 65 5.53 -47.75 -38.59
C ASP A 65 5.60 -49.05 -39.41
N ARG A 66 5.58 -50.21 -38.76
CA ARG A 66 5.70 -51.51 -39.43
C ARG A 66 4.53 -51.84 -40.36
N LEU A 67 3.42 -51.10 -40.28
CA LEU A 67 2.21 -51.25 -41.09
C LEU A 67 2.17 -50.27 -42.27
N GLY A 68 3.13 -49.35 -42.37
CA GLY A 68 3.24 -48.36 -43.44
C GLY A 68 3.00 -46.93 -42.94
N GLU A 69 2.91 -45.99 -43.89
CA GLU A 69 2.63 -44.59 -43.61
C GLU A 69 1.12 -44.36 -43.42
N TYR A 70 0.74 -43.59 -42.41
CA TYR A 70 -0.63 -43.16 -42.14
C TYR A 70 -0.64 -41.80 -41.45
N TYR A 71 -1.83 -41.20 -41.32
CA TYR A 71 -2.02 -40.02 -40.49
C TYR A 71 -2.63 -40.39 -39.14
N GLN A 72 -2.05 -39.87 -38.07
CA GLN A 72 -2.68 -39.84 -36.76
C GLN A 72 -3.36 -38.48 -36.59
N ASN A 73 -4.69 -38.51 -36.45
CA ASN A 73 -5.51 -37.32 -36.37
C ASN A 73 -5.99 -37.08 -34.93
N TYR A 74 -6.10 -35.81 -34.56
CA TYR A 74 -6.54 -35.33 -33.27
C TYR A 74 -7.48 -34.13 -33.46
N GLN A 75 -8.66 -34.21 -32.86
CA GLN A 75 -9.60 -33.09 -32.76
C GLN A 75 -9.95 -32.89 -31.30
N PHE A 76 -9.59 -31.75 -30.73
CA PHE A 76 -9.83 -31.42 -29.32
C PHE A 76 -10.64 -30.15 -29.19
N ASN A 77 -11.73 -30.23 -28.42
CA ASN A 77 -12.39 -29.06 -27.88
C ASN A 77 -11.79 -28.75 -26.51
N LEU A 78 -11.27 -27.55 -26.38
CA LEU A 78 -10.63 -27.07 -25.17
C LEU A 78 -11.67 -26.48 -24.21
N GLY A 79 -11.42 -26.59 -22.92
CA GLY A 79 -12.09 -25.80 -21.89
C GLY A 79 -11.30 -24.51 -21.58
N PRO A 80 -11.74 -23.72 -20.59
CA PRO A 80 -11.08 -22.47 -20.26
C PRO A 80 -9.65 -22.73 -19.76
N PRO A 81 -8.64 -21.99 -20.25
CA PRO A 81 -7.26 -22.10 -19.79
C PRO A 81 -7.13 -21.60 -18.35
N LEU A 82 -6.22 -22.20 -17.59
CA LEU A 82 -5.80 -21.75 -16.27
C LEU A 82 -4.35 -21.27 -16.33
N ILE A 83 -4.11 -20.06 -15.86
CA ILE A 83 -2.79 -19.49 -15.64
C ILE A 83 -2.29 -19.97 -14.28
N GLN A 84 -1.05 -20.44 -14.24
CA GLN A 84 -0.38 -20.85 -13.00
C GLN A 84 0.97 -20.12 -12.92
N PHE A 85 1.05 -19.11 -12.07
CA PHE A 85 2.28 -18.36 -11.80
C PHE A 85 3.24 -19.20 -10.97
N GLN A 86 4.52 -19.11 -11.33
CA GLN A 86 5.58 -19.90 -10.70
C GLN A 86 6.45 -19.01 -9.82
N SER A 87 6.85 -19.49 -8.64
CA SER A 87 7.75 -18.75 -7.75
C SER A 87 9.22 -19.07 -8.02
N SER A 88 9.65 -18.95 -9.27
CA SER A 88 11.07 -19.12 -9.60
C SER A 88 11.88 -17.92 -9.09
N SER A 89 13.14 -18.14 -8.73
CA SER A 89 14.05 -17.05 -8.30
C SER A 89 14.74 -16.36 -9.47
N SER A 90 14.53 -16.81 -10.71
CA SER A 90 15.16 -16.22 -11.89
C SER A 90 14.23 -15.20 -12.52
N ASN A 91 13.12 -15.67 -13.09
CA ASN A 91 12.27 -14.89 -13.99
C ASN A 91 10.78 -15.05 -13.64
N PRO A 92 9.95 -14.02 -13.89
CA PRO A 92 8.51 -14.14 -13.74
C PRO A 92 7.96 -15.02 -14.87
N THR A 93 7.65 -16.27 -14.53
CA THR A 93 7.12 -17.27 -15.47
C THR A 93 5.75 -17.76 -15.04
N CYS A 94 4.98 -18.21 -16.03
CA CYS A 94 3.73 -18.93 -15.78
C CYS A 94 3.65 -20.19 -16.64
N SER A 95 2.71 -21.07 -16.30
CA SER A 95 2.21 -22.11 -17.18
C SER A 95 0.75 -21.87 -17.51
N LEU A 96 0.34 -22.31 -18.70
CA LEU A 96 -1.06 -22.39 -19.11
C LEU A 96 -1.48 -23.85 -19.08
N LYS A 97 -2.51 -24.16 -18.32
CA LYS A 97 -3.09 -25.50 -18.25
C LYS A 97 -4.52 -25.47 -18.76
N THR A 98 -4.76 -26.14 -19.86
CA THR A 98 -6.05 -26.12 -20.55
C THR A 98 -6.65 -27.52 -20.55
N PRO A 99 -7.85 -27.74 -19.98
CA PRO A 99 -8.52 -29.04 -20.04
C PRO A 99 -8.98 -29.34 -21.47
N ILE A 100 -8.90 -30.61 -21.88
CA ILE A 100 -9.58 -31.12 -23.07
C ILE A 100 -11.00 -31.48 -22.63
N ALA A 101 -11.95 -30.59 -22.93
CA ALA A 101 -13.35 -30.74 -22.54
C ALA A 101 -14.05 -31.86 -23.32
N SER A 102 -13.68 -32.05 -24.58
CA SER A 102 -14.04 -33.21 -25.40
C SER A 102 -13.07 -33.36 -26.57
N GLY A 103 -13.07 -34.51 -27.23
CA GLY A 103 -12.25 -34.68 -28.42
C GLY A 103 -12.31 -36.11 -28.96
N SER A 104 -11.76 -36.28 -30.15
CA SER A 104 -11.66 -37.56 -30.83
C SER A 104 -10.29 -37.75 -31.46
N ILE A 105 -9.82 -38.99 -31.46
CA ILE A 105 -8.59 -39.41 -32.12
C ILE A 105 -8.91 -40.53 -33.09
N TRP A 106 -8.28 -40.53 -34.26
CA TRP A 106 -8.46 -41.58 -35.27
C TRP A 106 -7.23 -41.67 -36.18
N VAL A 107 -7.15 -42.77 -36.92
CA VAL A 107 -6.15 -42.95 -37.98
C VAL A 107 -6.82 -42.77 -39.33
N SER A 108 -6.10 -42.23 -40.31
CA SER A 108 -6.53 -42.18 -41.70
C SER A 108 -5.39 -42.61 -42.63
N GLU A 109 -5.72 -43.20 -43.77
CA GLU A 109 -4.73 -43.57 -44.77
C GLU A 109 -4.15 -42.32 -45.45
N ILE A 110 -2.93 -42.40 -45.99
CA ILE A 110 -2.30 -41.28 -46.71
C ILE A 110 -3.10 -40.87 -47.95
N ASP A 111 -3.66 -41.86 -48.65
CA ASP A 111 -4.42 -41.66 -49.89
C ASP A 111 -5.91 -41.33 -49.63
N ASP A 112 -6.38 -41.46 -48.38
CA ASP A 112 -7.74 -41.12 -47.95
C ASP A 112 -7.74 -40.47 -46.55
N PRO A 113 -7.32 -39.19 -46.47
CA PRO A 113 -7.08 -38.51 -45.19
C PRO A 113 -8.37 -38.17 -44.41
N ASP A 114 -9.54 -38.26 -45.04
CA ASP A 114 -10.82 -37.89 -44.42
C ASP A 114 -11.49 -39.08 -43.69
N THR A 115 -11.03 -40.31 -43.96
CA THR A 115 -11.60 -41.52 -43.34
C THR A 115 -11.17 -41.65 -41.87
N LYS A 116 -12.16 -41.89 -40.98
CA LYS A 116 -11.94 -42.01 -39.53
C LYS A 116 -11.81 -43.46 -39.07
N GLU A 117 -10.67 -44.08 -39.31
CA GLU A 117 -10.42 -45.45 -38.84
C GLU A 117 -10.10 -45.49 -37.33
N ASN A 118 -10.66 -46.49 -36.64
CA ASN A 118 -10.43 -46.72 -35.21
C ASN A 118 -10.69 -45.48 -34.33
N GLU A 119 -11.68 -44.66 -34.70
CA GLU A 119 -12.02 -43.46 -33.95
C GLU A 119 -12.33 -43.79 -32.49
N LYS A 120 -11.69 -43.05 -31.59
CA LYS A 120 -11.94 -43.09 -30.15
C LYS A 120 -12.32 -41.71 -29.66
N GLN A 121 -13.46 -41.66 -28.98
CA GLN A 121 -13.87 -40.48 -28.23
C GLN A 121 -13.08 -40.42 -26.92
N LEU A 122 -12.57 -39.25 -26.59
CA LEU A 122 -11.88 -38.99 -25.34
C LEU A 122 -12.91 -38.67 -24.25
N ASN A 123 -12.66 -39.20 -23.05
CA ASN A 123 -13.47 -38.85 -21.88
C ASN A 123 -13.24 -37.37 -21.53
N PRO A 124 -14.32 -36.60 -21.28
CA PRO A 124 -14.22 -35.25 -20.74
C PRO A 124 -13.39 -35.21 -19.45
N ASP A 125 -12.75 -34.07 -19.19
CA ASP A 125 -12.04 -33.77 -17.94
C ASP A 125 -10.96 -34.79 -17.54
N THR A 126 -10.45 -35.56 -18.51
CA THR A 126 -9.43 -36.60 -18.29
C THR A 126 -8.03 -36.14 -18.71
N TYR A 127 -7.93 -35.18 -19.62
CA TYR A 127 -6.67 -34.74 -20.19
C TYR A 127 -6.50 -33.23 -20.07
N TRP A 128 -5.27 -32.78 -19.89
CA TRP A 128 -4.90 -31.36 -19.89
C TRP A 128 -3.72 -31.13 -20.82
N ILE A 129 -3.78 -30.08 -21.62
CA ILE A 129 -2.63 -29.56 -22.35
C ILE A 129 -1.96 -28.53 -21.44
N THR A 130 -0.72 -28.78 -21.07
CA THR A 130 0.06 -27.87 -20.23
C THR A 130 1.20 -27.27 -21.04
N ILE A 131 1.21 -25.94 -21.12
CA ILE A 131 2.29 -25.16 -21.71
C ILE A 131 3.07 -24.54 -20.55
N SER A 132 4.35 -24.89 -20.41
CA SER A 132 5.20 -24.46 -19.30
C SER A 132 6.27 -23.45 -19.73
N ASN A 133 6.86 -22.76 -18.76
CA ASN A 133 7.95 -21.80 -18.93
C ASN A 133 7.58 -20.62 -19.84
N ILE A 134 6.35 -20.14 -19.72
CA ILE A 134 5.90 -19.00 -20.49
C ILE A 134 6.38 -17.73 -19.80
N HIS A 135 7.03 -16.87 -20.57
CA HIS A 135 7.45 -15.56 -20.09
C HIS A 135 6.28 -14.58 -20.19
N LEU A 136 6.17 -13.69 -19.21
CA LEU A 136 5.30 -12.53 -19.34
C LEU A 136 5.99 -11.51 -20.24
N SER A 137 5.25 -10.83 -21.11
CA SER A 137 5.78 -9.72 -21.93
C SER A 137 4.83 -8.53 -21.92
N ALA A 138 5.31 -7.39 -22.40
CA ALA A 138 4.50 -6.23 -22.69
C ALA A 138 4.50 -5.91 -24.18
N LEU A 139 3.33 -5.54 -24.69
CA LEU A 139 3.13 -4.97 -26.02
C LEU A 139 2.77 -3.49 -25.89
N ASP A 140 3.03 -2.70 -26.93
CA ASP A 140 2.60 -1.31 -27.01
C ASP A 140 1.16 -1.16 -27.56
N GLY A 141 0.72 0.09 -27.73
CA GLY A 141 -0.57 0.47 -28.33
C GLY A 141 -0.85 -0.16 -29.70
N ASN A 142 0.20 -0.47 -30.46
CA ASN A 142 0.16 -1.02 -31.81
C ASN A 142 0.34 -2.55 -31.83
N ALA A 143 0.37 -3.18 -30.65
CA ALA A 143 0.68 -4.60 -30.45
C ALA A 143 2.11 -5.01 -30.83
N GLU A 144 3.05 -4.05 -30.85
CA GLU A 144 4.47 -4.32 -31.04
C GLU A 144 5.15 -4.67 -29.70
N PRO A 145 6.18 -5.53 -29.67
CA PRO A 145 6.91 -5.86 -28.45
C PRO A 145 7.53 -4.63 -27.78
N ALA A 146 7.16 -4.39 -26.52
CA ALA A 146 7.69 -3.29 -25.70
C ALA A 146 8.74 -3.74 -24.67
N GLY A 147 8.77 -5.03 -24.34
CA GLY A 147 9.74 -5.65 -23.43
C GLY A 147 9.25 -7.00 -22.90
N THR A 148 10.16 -7.76 -22.29
CA THR A 148 9.88 -9.08 -21.70
C THR A 148 9.83 -9.01 -20.17
N GLY A 149 9.54 -10.14 -19.54
CA GLY A 149 9.46 -10.33 -18.09
C GLY A 149 10.71 -9.87 -17.33
N ASP A 150 11.85 -9.95 -18.01
CA ASP A 150 13.15 -9.65 -17.46
C ASP A 150 13.53 -8.17 -17.62
N ASP A 151 12.78 -7.44 -18.45
CA ASP A 151 13.04 -6.04 -18.76
C ASP A 151 12.33 -5.09 -17.79
N THR A 152 12.95 -3.93 -17.59
CA THR A 152 12.23 -2.77 -17.08
C THR A 152 11.57 -2.06 -18.25
N ILE A 153 10.25 -2.15 -18.34
CA ILE A 153 9.48 -1.58 -19.44
C ILE A 153 9.26 -0.10 -19.16
N THR A 154 9.68 0.75 -20.10
CA THR A 154 9.60 2.20 -19.95
C THR A 154 8.55 2.81 -20.87
N PHE A 155 7.95 3.89 -20.40
CA PHE A 155 7.06 4.73 -21.20
C PHE A 155 7.84 5.84 -21.92
N PRO A 156 7.37 6.32 -23.08
CA PRO A 156 7.97 7.47 -23.73
C PRO A 156 7.86 8.69 -22.81
N ALA A 157 8.92 9.50 -22.75
CA ALA A 157 9.00 10.61 -21.81
C ALA A 157 7.88 11.67 -22.04
N ASN A 158 7.57 11.94 -23.31
CA ASN A 158 6.72 13.06 -23.73
C ASN A 158 5.39 12.64 -24.35
N ASP A 159 5.16 11.34 -24.59
CA ASP A 159 3.98 10.85 -25.28
C ASP A 159 3.12 9.98 -24.36
N GLU A 160 1.82 10.18 -24.45
CA GLU A 160 0.83 9.29 -23.84
C GLU A 160 0.75 7.99 -24.64
N SER A 161 0.80 6.85 -23.95
CA SER A 161 0.74 5.54 -24.57
C SER A 161 0.26 4.48 -23.58
N ASP A 162 -0.32 3.42 -24.15
CA ASP A 162 -0.67 2.20 -23.43
C ASP A 162 0.44 1.16 -23.55
N ARG A 163 0.47 0.27 -22.57
CA ARG A 163 1.19 -1.00 -22.59
C ARG A 163 0.22 -2.10 -22.20
N TYR A 164 0.22 -3.19 -22.95
CA TYR A 164 -0.60 -4.38 -22.69
C TYR A 164 0.29 -5.51 -22.22
N ILE A 165 -0.03 -6.05 -21.06
CA ILE A 165 0.66 -7.18 -20.46
C ILE A 165 0.06 -8.42 -21.10
N VAL A 166 0.90 -9.29 -21.65
CA VAL A 166 0.46 -10.48 -22.37
C VAL A 166 1.22 -11.71 -21.90
N ILE A 167 0.56 -12.85 -21.99
CA ILE A 167 1.23 -14.14 -21.97
C ILE A 167 1.87 -14.33 -23.35
N ASP A 168 3.20 -14.26 -23.39
CA ASP A 168 3.97 -14.35 -24.62
C ASP A 168 4.52 -15.76 -24.77
N ILE A 169 3.84 -16.54 -25.61
CA ILE A 169 4.26 -17.90 -25.92
C ILE A 169 5.45 -17.77 -26.88
N PRO A 170 6.68 -18.12 -26.47
CA PRO A 170 7.88 -17.86 -27.26
C PRO A 170 7.78 -18.52 -28.64
N ILE A 171 7.74 -17.68 -29.68
CA ILE A 171 7.63 -18.09 -31.08
C ILE A 171 9.03 -18.35 -31.68
N THR A 172 10.06 -17.73 -31.12
CA THR A 172 11.44 -17.79 -31.61
C THR A 172 12.31 -18.70 -30.75
N GLY A 173 12.72 -19.83 -31.33
CA GLY A 173 13.53 -20.86 -30.68
C GLY A 173 12.91 -22.26 -30.86
N GLU A 174 13.69 -23.22 -31.36
CA GLU A 174 13.22 -24.62 -31.49
C GLU A 174 13.03 -25.30 -30.12
N ASN A 175 13.62 -24.76 -29.04
CA ASN A 175 13.80 -25.49 -27.77
C ASN A 175 13.08 -24.91 -26.54
N ASP A 176 12.41 -23.76 -26.61
CA ASP A 176 11.94 -23.06 -25.39
C ASP A 176 10.48 -23.33 -25.02
N LEU A 177 9.65 -23.83 -25.95
CA LEU A 177 8.25 -24.14 -25.66
C LEU A 177 8.11 -25.57 -25.09
N ALA A 178 7.86 -25.67 -23.78
CA ALA A 178 7.54 -26.91 -23.12
C ALA A 178 6.03 -27.16 -23.18
N VAL A 179 5.61 -28.23 -23.86
CA VAL A 179 4.20 -28.65 -23.97
C VAL A 179 4.12 -30.10 -23.54
N SER A 180 3.18 -30.42 -22.67
CA SER A 180 2.84 -31.78 -22.27
C SER A 180 1.34 -32.03 -22.35
N VAL A 181 0.98 -33.31 -22.44
CA VAL A 181 -0.40 -33.75 -22.24
C VAL A 181 -0.45 -34.55 -20.94
N ASP A 182 -1.10 -33.97 -19.94
CA ASP A 182 -1.23 -34.55 -18.61
C ASP A 182 -2.53 -35.33 -18.49
N TYR A 183 -2.53 -36.38 -17.67
CA TYR A 183 -3.67 -37.23 -17.35
C TYR A 183 -3.50 -37.82 -15.93
N PRO A 184 -4.56 -38.37 -15.29
CA PRO A 184 -4.45 -38.90 -13.94
C PRO A 184 -3.42 -40.03 -13.84
N TYR A 185 -2.69 -40.10 -12.73
CA TYR A 185 -1.58 -41.04 -12.53
C TYR A 185 -1.97 -42.52 -12.71
N ASP A 186 -3.17 -42.90 -12.26
CA ASP A 186 -3.68 -44.28 -12.33
C ASP A 186 -4.48 -44.57 -13.62
N TYR A 187 -4.45 -43.65 -14.60
CA TYR A 187 -5.18 -43.78 -15.85
C TYR A 187 -4.26 -44.22 -16.98
N GLU A 188 -4.69 -45.23 -17.76
CA GLU A 188 -3.97 -45.72 -18.94
C GLU A 188 -4.57 -45.09 -20.20
N PRO A 189 -3.97 -44.02 -20.75
CA PRO A 189 -4.51 -43.35 -21.92
C PRO A 189 -4.27 -44.14 -23.21
N PRO A 190 -5.07 -43.89 -24.28
CA PRO A 190 -4.81 -44.43 -25.61
C PRO A 190 -3.37 -44.15 -26.07
N THR A 191 -2.78 -45.07 -26.83
CA THR A 191 -1.38 -44.95 -27.30
C THR A 191 -1.09 -43.61 -27.98
N ALA A 192 -2.01 -43.11 -28.81
CA ALA A 192 -1.88 -41.82 -29.49
C ALA A 192 -1.70 -40.64 -28.51
N MET A 193 -2.33 -40.69 -27.33
CA MET A 193 -2.20 -39.63 -26.31
C MET A 193 -0.87 -39.69 -25.54
N LYS A 194 -0.09 -40.77 -25.66
CA LYS A 194 1.21 -40.95 -25.00
C LYS A 194 2.40 -40.65 -25.91
N GLN A 195 2.16 -40.48 -27.21
CA GLN A 195 3.23 -40.41 -28.18
C GLN A 195 3.88 -39.02 -28.19
N ALA A 196 5.21 -38.97 -28.16
CA ALA A 196 5.99 -37.73 -28.16
C ALA A 196 5.75 -36.85 -29.40
N PHE A 197 5.29 -37.44 -30.51
CA PHE A 197 4.94 -36.66 -31.69
C PHE A 197 3.67 -35.82 -31.47
N LEU A 198 2.73 -36.19 -30.58
CA LEU A 198 1.58 -35.35 -30.23
C LEU A 198 2.05 -34.05 -29.58
N GLU A 199 2.97 -34.12 -28.62
CA GLU A 199 3.56 -32.94 -27.99
C GLU A 199 4.28 -32.06 -29.01
N THR A 200 4.98 -32.69 -29.97
CA THR A 200 5.66 -31.99 -31.07
C THR A 200 4.67 -31.29 -32.00
N ALA A 201 3.60 -31.98 -32.39
CA ALA A 201 2.55 -31.43 -33.24
C ALA A 201 1.76 -30.32 -32.54
N LEU A 202 1.47 -30.46 -31.25
CA LEU A 202 0.88 -29.40 -30.41
C LEU A 202 1.78 -28.17 -30.37
N LYS A 203 3.09 -28.33 -30.16
CA LYS A 203 4.05 -27.21 -30.23
C LYS A 203 4.00 -26.50 -31.58
N GLN A 204 3.94 -27.25 -32.68
CA GLN A 204 3.85 -26.68 -34.02
C GLN A 204 2.51 -25.97 -34.27
N PHE A 205 1.40 -26.57 -33.83
CA PHE A 205 0.07 -25.97 -33.91
C PHE A 205 0.04 -24.64 -33.16
N LEU A 206 0.51 -24.62 -31.92
CA LEU A 206 0.58 -23.43 -31.07
C LEU A 206 1.43 -22.34 -31.74
N LYS A 207 2.60 -22.69 -32.30
CA LYS A 207 3.46 -21.77 -33.05
C LYS A 207 2.79 -21.17 -34.29
N LYS A 208 1.98 -21.95 -35.02
CA LYS A 208 1.26 -21.49 -36.23
C LYS A 208 0.04 -20.63 -35.90
N LYS A 209 -0.60 -20.86 -34.75
CA LYS A 209 -1.82 -20.18 -34.30
C LYS A 209 -1.53 -19.08 -33.26
N THR A 210 -0.30 -18.57 -33.18
CA THR A 210 0.21 -17.65 -32.14
C THR A 210 -0.61 -16.41 -31.85
N ASN A 211 -1.41 -15.90 -32.81
CA ASN A 211 -2.39 -14.85 -32.52
C ASN A 211 -3.50 -15.26 -31.53
N ALA A 212 -3.67 -16.55 -31.27
CA ALA A 212 -4.84 -17.12 -30.60
C ALA A 212 -4.65 -17.39 -29.08
N PHE A 213 -3.48 -17.06 -28.53
CA PHE A 213 -3.15 -17.25 -27.10
C PHE A 213 -2.57 -16.00 -26.41
N ALA A 214 -2.53 -14.85 -27.08
CA ALA A 214 -2.10 -13.60 -26.45
C ALA A 214 -3.18 -13.12 -25.46
N TYR A 215 -3.21 -13.74 -24.28
CA TYR A 215 -4.06 -13.32 -23.17
C TYR A 215 -3.52 -11.98 -22.68
N ARG A 216 -4.18 -10.90 -23.06
CA ARG A 216 -3.98 -9.61 -22.40
C ARG A 216 -4.40 -9.80 -20.95
N LEU A 217 -3.43 -9.68 -20.05
CA LEU A 217 -3.55 -9.86 -18.59
C LEU A 217 -3.61 -8.54 -17.83
N ALA A 218 -3.39 -7.39 -18.48
CA ALA A 218 -3.61 -6.06 -17.94
C ALA A 218 -3.21 -5.03 -18.98
N SER A 219 -3.68 -3.80 -18.83
CA SER A 219 -3.14 -2.64 -19.55
C SER A 219 -2.69 -1.59 -18.58
N ILE A 220 -1.50 -1.01 -18.77
CA ILE A 220 -0.98 0.11 -17.99
C ILE A 220 -0.73 1.29 -18.93
N ASN A 221 -1.11 2.51 -18.55
CA ASN A 221 -0.84 3.71 -19.35
C ASN A 221 -0.24 4.84 -18.52
N ASN A 222 0.39 5.78 -19.23
CA ASN A 222 1.03 6.96 -18.67
C ASN A 222 0.24 8.25 -18.94
N TYR A 223 -1.09 8.15 -19.08
CA TYR A 223 -1.94 9.30 -19.35
C TYR A 223 -1.99 10.22 -18.14
N LYS A 224 -1.98 11.52 -18.38
CA LYS A 224 -2.14 12.47 -17.29
C LYS A 224 -3.59 12.48 -16.80
N PRO A 225 -3.85 12.31 -15.50
CA PRO A 225 -5.19 12.46 -14.96
C PRO A 225 -5.72 13.87 -15.20
N SER A 226 -7.05 14.00 -15.31
CA SER A 226 -7.69 15.32 -15.34
C SER A 226 -7.40 16.07 -14.03
N SER A 227 -7.21 17.39 -14.14
CA SER A 227 -6.67 18.27 -13.10
C SER A 227 -7.29 18.04 -11.70
N GLY A 228 -6.45 17.95 -10.67
CA GLY A 228 -6.87 17.83 -9.26
C GLY A 228 -6.45 16.52 -8.57
N THR A 229 -5.86 15.58 -9.31
CA THR A 229 -5.31 14.32 -8.77
C THR A 229 -3.78 14.40 -8.75
N LEU A 230 -3.11 13.78 -7.78
CA LEU A 230 -1.66 13.63 -7.78
C LEU A 230 -1.21 12.83 -9.02
N ASP A 231 -0.20 13.33 -9.75
CA ASP A 231 0.37 12.73 -10.97
C ASP A 231 1.20 11.46 -10.64
N LEU A 232 0.54 10.36 -10.22
CA LEU A 232 1.19 9.03 -10.13
C LEU A 232 1.33 8.37 -11.51
N VAL A 233 1.74 9.15 -12.51
CA VAL A 233 1.86 8.71 -13.89
C VAL A 233 3.01 7.70 -14.00
N PRO A 234 2.77 6.46 -14.46
CA PRO A 234 3.84 5.49 -14.67
C PRO A 234 4.94 6.02 -15.60
N GLN A 235 6.19 5.88 -15.19
CA GLN A 235 7.39 6.12 -15.99
C GLN A 235 8.00 4.80 -16.47
N ALA A 236 8.02 3.80 -15.59
CA ALA A 236 8.50 2.46 -15.88
C ALA A 236 7.79 1.43 -15.01
N PHE A 237 7.82 0.17 -15.41
CA PHE A 237 7.30 -0.93 -14.60
C PHE A 237 8.01 -2.26 -14.87
N ARG A 238 7.82 -3.22 -13.98
CA ARG A 238 8.34 -4.59 -14.07
C ARG A 238 7.37 -5.61 -13.47
N PHE A 239 7.45 -6.84 -13.94
CA PHE A 239 6.63 -7.95 -13.44
C PHE A 239 7.38 -8.75 -12.39
N VAL A 240 6.64 -9.21 -11.39
CA VAL A 240 7.08 -10.31 -10.53
C VAL A 240 5.92 -11.24 -10.24
N THR A 241 6.25 -12.50 -10.00
CA THR A 241 5.28 -13.54 -9.65
C THR A 241 5.66 -14.14 -8.31
N TYR A 242 4.66 -14.63 -7.57
CA TYR A 242 4.90 -15.28 -6.28
C TYR A 242 3.91 -16.39 -6.02
N HIS A 243 4.39 -17.51 -5.50
CA HIS A 243 3.59 -18.64 -5.05
C HIS A 243 3.85 -18.86 -3.56
N TYR A 244 2.81 -18.64 -2.76
CA TYR A 244 2.80 -18.85 -1.32
C TYR A 244 2.36 -20.28 -1.01
N ALA A 245 3.35 -21.15 -0.79
CA ALA A 245 3.14 -22.60 -0.66
C ALA A 245 2.23 -23.02 0.50
N SER A 246 2.21 -22.28 1.62
CA SER A 246 1.45 -22.68 2.82
C SER A 246 -0.06 -22.74 2.57
N ASP A 247 -0.59 -21.79 1.82
CA ASP A 247 -2.02 -21.69 1.50
C ASP A 247 -2.30 -21.96 0.01
N ASN A 248 -1.27 -22.40 -0.73
CA ASN A 248 -1.34 -22.63 -2.18
C ASN A 248 -1.91 -21.43 -2.96
N LEU A 249 -1.46 -20.22 -2.61
CA LEU A 249 -1.87 -18.97 -3.25
C LEU A 249 -0.81 -18.52 -4.24
N SER A 250 -1.23 -17.94 -5.37
CA SER A 250 -0.33 -17.42 -6.39
C SER A 250 -0.72 -16.01 -6.80
N PHE A 251 0.27 -15.20 -7.17
CA PHE A 251 0.08 -13.78 -7.40
C PHE A 251 0.89 -13.27 -8.60
N LEU A 252 0.28 -12.34 -9.33
CA LEU A 252 0.96 -11.47 -10.29
C LEU A 252 1.08 -10.07 -9.69
N THR A 253 2.28 -9.51 -9.72
CA THR A 253 2.54 -8.15 -9.25
C THR A 253 3.18 -7.29 -10.34
N LEU A 254 2.72 -6.04 -10.41
CA LEU A 254 3.34 -4.97 -11.17
C LEU A 254 4.07 -4.03 -10.21
N LEU A 255 5.39 -3.96 -10.35
CA LEU A 255 6.23 -2.98 -9.69
C LEU A 255 6.31 -1.74 -10.60
N VAL A 256 5.94 -0.57 -10.09
CA VAL A 256 5.75 0.65 -10.88
C VAL A 256 6.63 1.77 -10.33
N GLN A 257 7.35 2.43 -11.23
CA GLN A 257 8.03 3.70 -11.00
C GLN A 257 7.16 4.81 -11.58
N THR A 258 6.97 5.87 -10.82
CA THR A 258 6.17 7.04 -11.17
C THR A 258 7.03 8.19 -11.67
N LYS A 259 6.47 9.05 -12.53
CA LYS A 259 7.15 10.25 -13.03
C LYS A 259 7.52 11.17 -11.88
N GLY A 260 8.77 11.61 -11.85
CA GLY A 260 9.30 12.49 -10.80
C GLY A 260 9.87 11.77 -9.59
N SER A 261 9.73 10.44 -9.51
CA SER A 261 10.47 9.65 -8.51
C SER A 261 11.95 9.55 -8.86
N SER A 262 12.80 9.69 -7.84
CA SER A 262 14.24 9.48 -7.95
C SER A 262 14.65 8.01 -7.75
N SER A 263 13.70 7.12 -7.44
CA SER A 263 13.95 5.70 -7.19
C SER A 263 13.61 4.88 -8.44
N PRO A 264 14.61 4.36 -9.18
CA PRO A 264 14.35 3.55 -10.38
C PRO A 264 13.85 2.13 -10.09
N GLY A 265 13.58 1.79 -8.82
CA GLY A 265 13.44 0.41 -8.39
C GLY A 265 14.77 -0.33 -8.38
N ASP A 266 14.84 -1.49 -7.71
CA ASP A 266 15.92 -2.42 -8.01
C ASP A 266 15.73 -2.94 -9.44
N THR A 267 16.79 -2.94 -10.24
CA THR A 267 16.75 -3.37 -11.64
C THR A 267 17.43 -4.73 -11.85
N LYS A 268 18.09 -5.27 -10.83
CA LYS A 268 18.79 -6.55 -10.91
C LYS A 268 18.12 -7.58 -10.01
N ASP A 269 17.90 -8.78 -10.53
CA ASP A 269 17.37 -9.95 -9.79
C ASP A 269 16.07 -9.66 -9.00
N VAL A 270 15.23 -8.74 -9.50
CA VAL A 270 14.01 -8.27 -8.80
C VAL A 270 13.05 -9.39 -8.45
N GLN A 271 12.92 -10.41 -9.31
CA GLN A 271 12.10 -11.59 -9.05
C GLN A 271 12.62 -12.35 -7.82
N ALA A 272 13.94 -12.55 -7.71
CA ALA A 272 14.56 -13.22 -6.55
C ALA A 272 14.35 -12.42 -5.26
N GLU A 273 14.53 -11.10 -5.32
CA GLU A 273 14.34 -10.20 -4.18
C GLU A 273 12.88 -10.15 -3.74
N TRP A 274 11.93 -10.15 -4.68
CA TRP A 274 10.50 -10.22 -4.39
C TRP A 274 10.14 -11.53 -3.66
N VAL A 275 10.55 -12.69 -4.21
CA VAL A 275 10.32 -14.00 -3.58
C VAL A 275 10.96 -14.05 -2.18
N THR A 276 12.19 -13.54 -2.04
CA THR A 276 12.92 -13.49 -0.77
C THR A 276 12.22 -12.60 0.26
N THR A 277 11.72 -11.45 -0.18
CA THR A 277 11.00 -10.49 0.65
C THR A 277 9.77 -11.14 1.27
N TRP A 278 8.91 -11.76 0.45
CA TRP A 278 7.67 -12.35 0.96
C TRP A 278 7.88 -13.66 1.71
N THR A 279 8.86 -14.48 1.30
CA THR A 279 9.12 -15.78 1.93
C THR A 279 9.92 -15.66 3.24
N ASN A 280 10.97 -14.84 3.25
CA ASN A 280 11.94 -14.83 4.35
C ASN A 280 11.79 -13.62 5.27
N ARG A 281 11.42 -12.45 4.73
CA ARG A 281 11.33 -11.20 5.50
C ARG A 281 9.93 -10.99 6.06
N ALA A 282 8.93 -10.86 5.18
CA ALA A 282 7.54 -10.61 5.58
C ALA A 282 6.86 -11.87 6.12
N LYS A 283 7.14 -13.04 5.52
CA LYS A 283 6.56 -14.35 5.90
C LYS A 283 5.03 -14.40 5.85
N VAL A 284 4.45 -13.62 4.95
CA VAL A 284 3.01 -13.52 4.68
C VAL A 284 2.81 -13.42 3.16
N PRO A 285 1.63 -13.77 2.62
CA PRO A 285 1.36 -13.52 1.21
C PRO A 285 1.26 -12.00 0.93
N PRO A 286 1.58 -11.53 -0.30
CA PRO A 286 1.41 -10.13 -0.70
C PRO A 286 -0.02 -9.60 -0.58
N VAL A 287 -1.00 -10.49 -0.79
CA VAL A 287 -2.43 -10.22 -0.60
C VAL A 287 -2.93 -11.13 0.53
N PRO A 288 -3.59 -10.61 1.56
CA PRO A 288 -4.15 -11.44 2.62
C PRO A 288 -5.33 -12.27 2.09
N SER A 289 -5.51 -13.48 2.61
CA SER A 289 -6.52 -14.47 2.17
C SER A 289 -7.98 -13.98 2.11
N THR A 290 -8.32 -12.91 2.80
CA THR A 290 -9.66 -12.29 2.82
C THR A 290 -9.90 -11.30 1.68
N GLN A 291 -8.88 -11.01 0.87
CA GLN A 291 -8.87 -10.03 -0.21
C GLN A 291 -8.28 -10.68 -1.46
N SER A 292 -8.43 -10.05 -2.63
CA SER A 292 -7.89 -10.59 -3.88
C SER A 292 -6.98 -9.63 -4.64
N ALA A 293 -6.75 -8.43 -4.10
CA ALA A 293 -5.79 -7.47 -4.64
C ALA A 293 -5.19 -6.58 -3.54
N SER A 294 -4.01 -6.04 -3.80
CA SER A 294 -3.35 -5.05 -2.96
C SER A 294 -2.58 -4.01 -3.79
N ILE A 295 -2.55 -2.78 -3.33
CA ILE A 295 -1.67 -1.71 -3.80
C ILE A 295 -0.77 -1.34 -2.63
N ILE A 296 0.54 -1.51 -2.76
CA ILE A 296 1.52 -1.20 -1.72
C ILE A 296 2.40 -0.06 -2.22
N ILE A 297 2.38 1.07 -1.53
CA ILE A 297 3.14 2.27 -1.84
C ILE A 297 4.33 2.35 -0.88
N ASN A 298 5.53 2.45 -1.43
CA ASN A 298 6.77 2.57 -0.68
C ASN A 298 6.69 3.73 0.32
N ASN A 299 7.11 3.52 1.56
CA ASN A 299 7.01 4.51 2.63
C ASN A 299 7.69 5.85 2.28
N SER A 300 8.90 5.82 1.72
CA SER A 300 9.66 7.02 1.37
C SER A 300 8.97 7.81 0.27
N PHE A 301 8.48 7.11 -0.76
CA PHE A 301 7.69 7.73 -1.82
C PHE A 301 6.37 8.29 -1.27
N PHE A 302 5.68 7.53 -0.42
CA PHE A 302 4.43 7.94 0.19
C PHE A 302 4.59 9.23 1.01
N LEU A 303 5.67 9.30 1.80
CA LEU A 303 6.04 10.48 2.58
C LEU A 303 6.28 11.71 1.69
N GLN A 304 7.08 11.56 0.65
CA GLN A 304 7.45 12.66 -0.24
C GLN A 304 6.28 13.16 -1.09
N SER A 305 5.43 12.25 -1.54
CA SER A 305 4.39 12.54 -2.52
C SER A 305 3.04 12.93 -1.89
N PHE A 306 2.73 12.44 -0.69
CA PHE A 306 1.41 12.65 -0.06
C PHE A 306 1.48 13.45 1.24
N VAL A 307 2.42 13.11 2.14
CA VAL A 307 2.43 13.70 3.48
C VAL A 307 3.14 15.05 3.51
N ARG A 308 4.35 15.13 2.96
CA ARG A 308 5.13 16.39 2.95
C ARG A 308 4.38 17.51 2.23
N PRO A 309 3.78 17.31 1.03
CA PRO A 309 3.04 18.38 0.35
C PRO A 309 1.87 18.93 1.17
N ALA A 310 1.17 18.09 1.91
CA ALA A 310 0.08 18.51 2.81
C ALA A 310 0.58 19.40 3.96
N LEU A 311 1.83 19.21 4.39
CA LEU A 311 2.45 19.94 5.49
C LEU A 311 3.31 21.14 5.06
N LEU A 312 3.63 21.28 3.76
CA LEU A 312 4.52 22.34 3.24
C LEU A 312 4.06 23.76 3.60
N SER A 313 2.76 24.02 3.67
CA SER A 313 2.24 25.34 4.05
C SER A 313 2.42 25.64 5.54
N GLN A 314 2.70 24.62 6.35
CA GLN A 314 2.71 24.71 7.80
C GLN A 314 4.11 24.56 8.40
N THR A 315 5.04 23.85 7.75
CA THR A 315 6.39 23.55 8.28
C THR A 315 7.51 24.28 7.52
N THR A 316 8.59 24.66 8.19
CA THR A 316 9.84 25.16 7.57
C THR A 316 10.80 24.05 7.16
N SER A 317 10.81 22.92 7.87
CA SER A 317 11.60 21.72 7.52
C SER A 317 10.98 20.47 8.14
N MET A 318 11.32 19.31 7.58
CA MET A 318 10.81 17.99 7.99
C MET A 318 11.89 16.93 7.82
N ASP A 319 12.18 16.20 8.88
CA ASP A 319 13.05 15.01 8.86
C ASP A 319 12.26 13.75 9.25
N ASP A 320 12.61 12.60 8.70
CA ASP A 320 11.86 11.36 8.97
C ASP A 320 12.25 10.77 10.34
N ILE A 321 11.26 10.31 11.11
CA ILE A 321 11.46 9.59 12.38
C ILE A 321 11.04 8.15 12.19
N THR A 322 11.90 7.21 12.60
CA THR A 322 11.53 5.79 12.63
C THR A 322 10.57 5.52 13.78
N ILE A 323 9.40 4.93 13.48
CA ILE A 323 8.48 4.40 14.48
C ILE A 323 8.89 2.96 14.78
N THR A 324 9.10 2.63 16.06
CA THR A 324 9.50 1.28 16.51
C THR A 324 8.35 0.46 17.06
N ASP A 325 7.15 1.03 17.15
CA ASP A 325 5.97 0.39 17.73
C ASP A 325 5.38 -0.65 16.79
N ASP A 326 4.87 -1.77 17.32
CA ASP A 326 4.37 -2.94 16.55
C ASP A 326 3.25 -2.64 15.54
N ILE A 327 2.61 -1.47 15.61
CA ILE A 327 1.49 -1.05 14.77
C ILE A 327 1.99 -0.36 13.48
N GLY A 328 3.23 0.13 13.47
CA GLY A 328 3.79 0.90 12.37
C GLY A 328 3.30 2.35 12.31
N GLY A 329 3.59 3.02 11.19
CA GLY A 329 3.09 4.36 10.90
C GLY A 329 4.11 5.25 10.21
N ILE A 330 3.85 6.55 10.28
CA ILE A 330 4.70 7.62 9.75
C ILE A 330 5.11 8.54 10.89
N GLY A 331 6.42 8.67 11.11
CA GLY A 331 7.00 9.62 12.04
C GLY A 331 7.70 10.75 11.29
N LEU A 332 7.43 11.99 11.66
CA LEU A 332 8.08 13.18 11.12
C LEU A 332 8.54 14.10 12.25
N GLN A 333 9.76 14.60 12.13
CA GLN A 333 10.31 15.68 12.93
C GLN A 333 10.09 16.98 12.18
N CYS A 334 9.08 17.75 12.57
CA CYS A 334 8.75 18.99 11.88
C CYS A 334 9.34 20.19 12.62
N GLN A 335 9.95 21.11 11.87
CA GLN A 335 10.19 22.49 12.31
C GLN A 335 9.12 23.40 11.71
N TRP A 336 8.66 24.37 12.49
CA TRP A 336 7.55 25.24 12.11
C TRP A 336 8.02 26.69 11.97
N PRO A 337 7.35 27.51 11.15
CA PRO A 337 7.63 28.93 11.08
C PRO A 337 7.37 29.57 12.44
N LYS A 338 8.07 30.68 12.71
CA LYS A 338 7.83 31.47 13.92
C LYS A 338 6.38 31.93 13.93
N GLN A 339 5.64 31.51 14.95
CA GLN A 339 4.31 32.04 15.24
C GLN A 339 4.43 33.15 16.28
N SER A 340 3.60 34.18 16.09
CA SER A 340 3.44 35.32 16.98
C SER A 340 2.09 35.24 17.69
N ARG A 341 2.02 35.65 18.95
CA ARG A 341 0.77 35.79 19.71
C ARG A 341 0.57 37.23 20.16
N GLU A 342 -0.68 37.66 20.18
CA GLU A 342 -1.03 38.96 20.75
C GLU A 342 -0.70 39.01 22.23
N GLN A 343 -0.12 40.14 22.65
CA GLN A 343 0.13 40.43 24.05
C GLN A 343 -1.21 40.49 24.80
N LYS A 344 -1.39 39.63 25.80
CA LYS A 344 -2.53 39.70 26.73
C LYS A 344 -2.09 40.29 28.06
N ASN A 345 -2.89 41.24 28.54
CA ASN A 345 -2.74 41.84 29.86
C ASN A 345 -3.69 41.14 30.82
N TYR A 346 -3.14 40.42 31.80
CA TYR A 346 -3.93 39.81 32.86
C TYR A 346 -3.90 40.74 34.07
N SER A 347 -5.07 41.24 34.46
CA SER A 347 -5.17 42.30 35.47
C SER A 347 -5.43 41.78 36.90
N GLN A 348 -5.87 40.53 37.09
CA GLN A 348 -6.10 39.93 38.42
C GLN A 348 -6.03 38.41 38.37
N GLY A 349 -5.19 37.79 39.21
CA GLY A 349 -5.21 36.34 39.47
C GLY A 349 -5.15 36.10 40.98
N TYR A 350 -6.01 35.24 41.51
CA TYR A 350 -6.02 34.84 42.91
C TYR A 350 -5.33 33.48 43.01
N GLY A 351 -4.19 33.40 43.72
CA GLY A 351 -3.60 32.13 44.11
C GLY A 351 -4.33 31.62 45.36
N ASP A 352 -4.96 30.46 45.28
CA ASP A 352 -5.61 29.83 46.43
C ASP A 352 -4.57 28.99 47.18
N ILE A 353 -4.05 29.48 48.31
CA ILE A 353 -3.27 28.65 49.23
C ILE A 353 -3.71 28.97 50.65
N THR A 354 -4.61 28.13 51.15
CA THR A 354 -5.10 28.10 52.51
C THR A 354 -4.02 27.59 53.49
N SER A 355 -2.98 28.39 53.74
CA SER A 355 -2.26 28.42 55.03
C SER A 355 -1.14 29.48 54.99
N TRP A 356 -1.25 30.48 55.89
CA TRP A 356 -0.36 31.63 56.14
C TRP A 356 -0.58 32.88 55.25
N PRO A 357 -0.44 34.11 55.80
CA PRO A 357 -0.95 35.32 55.16
C PRO A 357 0.05 35.84 54.13
N LEU A 358 -0.09 35.38 52.89
CA LEU A 358 0.56 35.97 51.73
C LEU A 358 -0.50 36.15 50.65
N ASP A 359 -1.22 37.27 50.71
CA ASP A 359 -2.05 37.72 49.60
C ASP A 359 -1.11 38.18 48.47
N TRP A 360 -1.03 37.36 47.43
CA TRP A 360 -0.39 37.73 46.18
C TRP A 360 -1.46 38.27 45.24
N LYS A 361 -1.32 39.54 44.85
CA LYS A 361 -2.14 40.13 43.80
C LYS A 361 -1.26 40.51 42.63
N TRP A 362 -1.55 39.96 41.46
CA TRP A 362 -0.99 40.43 40.20
C TRP A 362 -1.72 41.73 39.86
N SER A 363 -0.99 42.85 39.77
CA SER A 363 -1.61 44.08 39.27
C SER A 363 -1.65 44.09 37.74
N GLU A 364 -0.56 43.66 37.11
CA GLU A 364 -0.39 43.64 35.65
C GLU A 364 0.61 42.55 35.29
N LEU A 365 0.17 41.57 34.49
CA LEU A 365 1.04 40.61 33.84
C LEU A 365 0.95 40.79 32.33
N HIS A 366 2.11 40.98 31.71
CA HIS A 366 2.27 40.96 30.27
C HIS A 366 2.95 39.66 29.87
N VAL A 367 2.22 38.85 29.11
CA VAL A 367 2.82 37.72 28.39
C VAL A 367 3.23 38.27 27.02
N PRO A 368 4.52 38.54 26.76
CA PRO A 368 5.00 38.87 25.42
C PRO A 368 4.65 37.76 24.44
N GLU A 369 4.66 38.16 23.17
CA GLU A 369 4.52 37.29 22.03
C GLU A 369 5.33 36.00 22.20
N ALA A 370 4.64 34.85 22.31
CA ALA A 370 5.31 33.56 22.42
C ALA A 370 5.99 33.24 21.10
N GLN A 371 7.32 33.18 21.10
CA GLN A 371 8.10 32.83 19.91
C GLN A 371 8.39 31.32 19.91
N TYR A 372 8.01 30.65 18.82
CA TYR A 372 8.43 29.27 18.57
C TYR A 372 9.96 29.17 18.51
N ASP A 373 10.54 28.17 19.16
CA ASP A 373 11.97 27.84 18.98
C ASP A 373 12.11 26.93 17.75
N PRO A 374 12.68 27.44 16.63
CA PRO A 374 12.83 26.66 15.41
C PRO A 374 13.73 25.43 15.57
N ASN A 375 14.56 25.38 16.62
CA ASN A 375 15.44 24.24 16.90
C ASN A 375 14.73 23.14 17.71
N ASN A 376 13.49 23.37 18.13
CA ASN A 376 12.75 22.41 18.89
C ASN A 376 12.12 21.37 17.94
N GLY A 377 12.72 20.19 17.90
CA GLY A 377 12.13 19.06 17.21
C GLY A 377 10.75 18.73 17.80
N SER A 378 9.69 19.01 17.05
CA SER A 378 8.31 18.64 17.39
C SER A 378 7.87 17.40 16.61
N PRO A 379 7.76 16.21 17.23
CA PRO A 379 7.39 15.00 16.50
C PRO A 379 5.90 15.00 16.16
N LEU A 380 5.60 14.71 14.89
CA LEU A 380 4.29 14.33 14.38
C LEU A 380 4.35 12.83 14.05
N MET A 381 3.54 12.04 14.75
CA MET A 381 3.37 10.61 14.52
C MET A 381 1.95 10.36 14.01
N LEU A 382 1.86 9.69 12.88
CA LEU A 382 0.62 9.28 12.22
C LEU A 382 0.61 7.76 12.17
N THR A 383 -0.21 7.13 13.00
CA THR A 383 -0.32 5.67 13.07
C THR A 383 -1.68 5.24 12.56
N PHE A 384 -1.69 4.51 11.46
CA PHE A 384 -2.91 3.91 10.93
C PHE A 384 -3.16 2.60 11.68
N SER A 385 -4.23 2.55 12.48
CA SER A 385 -4.53 1.39 13.32
C SER A 385 -5.88 0.76 12.96
N HIS A 386 -5.88 -0.57 12.91
CA HIS A 386 -7.07 -1.40 12.85
C HIS A 386 -7.33 -1.92 14.25
N SER A 387 -8.22 -1.25 14.97
CA SER A 387 -8.57 -1.62 16.34
C SER A 387 -9.27 -3.00 16.37
N ASN A 388 -8.51 -4.09 16.32
CA ASN A 388 -8.92 -5.50 16.46
C ASN A 388 -9.49 -6.23 15.22
N GLY A 389 -8.97 -5.96 14.01
CA GLY A 389 -9.23 -6.78 12.80
C GLY A 389 -10.02 -6.11 11.68
N PHE A 390 -10.26 -6.83 10.58
CA PHE A 390 -10.96 -6.35 9.36
C PHE A 390 -12.44 -6.01 9.58
N ASP A 391 -13.03 -6.28 10.75
CA ASP A 391 -14.46 -6.05 10.97
C ASP A 391 -14.76 -4.65 11.55
N LYS A 392 -13.72 -3.86 11.86
CA LYS A 392 -13.85 -2.53 12.45
C LYS A 392 -13.21 -1.45 11.57
N PRO A 393 -13.82 -0.26 11.48
CA PRO A 393 -13.30 0.82 10.65
C PRO A 393 -11.84 1.14 10.97
N ALA A 394 -11.07 1.36 9.92
CA ALA A 394 -9.72 1.89 10.03
C ALA A 394 -9.75 3.24 10.76
N THR A 395 -8.71 3.48 11.55
CA THR A 395 -8.55 4.73 12.29
C THR A 395 -7.16 5.30 12.05
N LEU A 396 -7.08 6.63 11.96
CA LEU A 396 -5.83 7.36 12.00
C LEU A 396 -5.63 7.86 13.43
N HIS A 397 -4.66 7.32 14.13
CA HIS A 397 -4.17 7.87 15.39
C HIS A 397 -3.09 8.92 15.10
N ILE A 398 -3.24 10.07 15.74
CA ILE A 398 -2.39 11.23 15.58
C ILE A 398 -1.84 11.55 16.95
N TYR A 399 -0.54 11.38 17.08
CA TYR A 399 0.21 11.87 18.23
C TYR A 399 1.12 12.99 17.75
N TRP A 400 0.85 14.20 18.21
CA TRP A 400 1.62 15.37 17.82
C TRP A 400 2.03 16.15 19.05
N GLN A 401 3.34 16.35 19.20
CA GLN A 401 3.91 17.12 20.28
C GLN A 401 4.75 18.27 19.76
N TYR A 402 4.61 19.44 20.38
CA TYR A 402 5.52 20.57 20.18
C TYR A 402 5.78 21.27 21.50
N LYS A 403 6.89 22.01 21.59
CA LYS A 403 7.22 22.82 22.78
C LYS A 403 7.41 24.28 22.40
N TYR A 404 6.88 25.16 23.25
CA TYR A 404 7.02 26.60 23.13
C TYR A 404 7.73 27.14 24.36
N LYS A 405 8.71 28.01 24.13
CA LYS A 405 9.23 28.86 25.19
C LYS A 405 8.45 30.17 25.20
N SER A 406 7.79 30.44 26.31
CA SER A 406 7.14 31.73 26.55
C SER A 406 7.90 32.46 27.62
N THR A 407 8.11 33.76 27.42
CA THR A 407 8.58 34.67 28.46
C THR A 407 7.38 35.42 29.02
N TRP A 408 7.53 36.04 30.19
CA TRP A 408 6.55 36.95 30.78
C TRP A 408 7.25 38.00 31.61
N ASN A 409 6.62 39.17 31.73
CA ASN A 409 6.99 40.17 32.69
C ASN A 409 5.74 40.73 33.37
N GLY A 410 5.85 41.13 34.62
CA GLY A 410 4.71 41.60 35.39
C GLY A 410 5.11 42.22 36.71
N VAL A 411 4.10 42.69 37.43
CA VAL A 411 4.26 43.27 38.77
C VAL A 411 3.51 42.38 39.78
N GLN A 412 4.27 41.80 40.69
CA GLN A 412 3.78 41.07 41.83
C GLN A 412 3.56 42.04 43.00
N ILE A 413 2.37 42.05 43.59
CA ILE A 413 2.09 42.79 44.82
C ILE A 413 1.99 41.79 45.97
N LYS A 414 2.97 41.84 46.88
CA LYS A 414 2.98 41.07 48.14
C LYS A 414 2.50 41.96 49.26
N ARG A 415 1.48 41.57 50.02
CA ARG A 415 1.14 42.29 51.25
C ARG A 415 1.87 41.68 52.43
N PHE A 416 2.55 42.52 53.22
CA PHE A 416 3.14 42.10 54.48
C PHE A 416 2.65 43.00 55.60
N TRP A 417 2.52 42.40 56.79
CA TRP A 417 2.09 43.12 57.97
C TRP A 417 3.28 43.83 58.59
N LEU A 418 3.28 45.15 58.53
CA LEU A 418 4.22 45.98 59.28
C LEU A 418 3.61 46.27 60.65
N LYS A 419 4.29 45.83 61.71
CA LYS A 419 3.94 46.17 63.08
C LYS A 419 4.70 47.45 63.42
N ASP A 420 3.99 48.58 63.46
CA ASP A 420 4.57 49.81 64.00
C ASP A 420 4.88 49.59 65.48
N THR A 421 6.01 50.12 65.96
CA THR A 421 6.45 49.94 67.35
C THR A 421 5.45 50.49 68.37
N ASP A 422 4.53 51.37 67.94
CA ASP A 422 3.59 52.08 68.82
C ASP A 422 2.14 52.19 68.26
N GLY A 423 1.73 51.36 67.30
CA GLY A 423 0.39 51.43 66.68
C GLY A 423 -0.19 50.09 66.20
N PRO A 424 -1.49 50.01 65.85
CA PRO A 424 -2.04 48.83 65.19
C PRO A 424 -1.31 48.65 63.87
N GLY A 425 -0.77 47.45 63.64
CA GLY A 425 -0.03 47.18 62.40
C GLY A 425 -0.88 47.44 61.16
N GLN A 426 -0.21 47.63 60.04
CA GLN A 426 -0.85 47.86 58.75
C GLN A 426 -0.33 46.89 57.70
N TRP A 427 -1.23 46.45 56.82
CA TRP A 427 -0.85 45.71 55.62
C TRP A 427 -0.28 46.69 54.60
N VAL A 428 1.01 46.56 54.30
CA VAL A 428 1.68 47.39 53.29
C VAL A 428 1.95 46.55 52.06
N PRO A 429 1.61 47.04 50.84
CA PRO A 429 1.98 46.37 49.60
C PRO A 429 3.46 46.58 49.32
N ASP A 430 4.17 45.49 49.06
CA ASP A 430 5.47 45.44 48.39
C ASP A 430 5.25 45.09 46.93
N THR A 431 5.74 45.92 46.01
CA THR A 431 5.62 45.69 44.57
C THR A 431 6.96 45.25 44.01
N LYS A 432 7.02 44.04 43.46
CA LYS A 432 8.21 43.51 42.80
C LYS A 432 7.93 43.35 41.30
N LYS A 433 8.78 43.93 40.46
CA LYS A 433 8.82 43.56 39.04
C LYS A 433 9.40 42.16 38.93
N CYS A 434 8.67 41.30 38.26
CA CYS A 434 9.06 39.93 38.03
C CYS A 434 9.05 39.68 36.53
N ASP A 435 10.08 39.00 36.07
CA ASP A 435 10.14 38.38 34.77
C ASP A 435 10.37 36.87 34.97
N GLY A 436 10.02 36.12 33.93
CA GLY A 436 10.22 34.69 33.93
C GLY A 436 9.94 34.08 32.58
N SER A 437 10.15 32.78 32.52
CA SER A 437 9.86 31.98 31.33
C SER A 437 9.33 30.61 31.71
N PHE A 438 8.60 30.01 30.77
CA PHE A 438 8.11 28.65 30.86
C PHE A 438 8.24 27.98 29.50
N ASN A 439 8.55 26.68 29.52
CA ASN A 439 8.46 25.81 28.37
C ASN A 439 7.13 25.07 28.44
N THR A 440 6.19 25.36 27.56
CA THR A 440 4.95 24.60 27.45
C THR A 440 5.09 23.54 26.40
N THR A 441 4.90 22.28 26.80
CA THR A 441 4.70 21.19 25.87
C THR A 441 3.21 21.09 25.56
N TYR A 442 2.86 21.07 24.28
CA TYR A 442 1.50 20.80 23.85
C TYR A 442 1.47 19.42 23.22
N THR A 443 0.42 18.68 23.48
CA THR A 443 0.24 17.34 22.95
C THR A 443 -1.18 17.20 22.43
N LEU A 444 -1.30 16.91 21.14
CA LEU A 444 -2.51 16.41 20.52
C LEU A 444 -2.38 14.90 20.48
N ASP A 445 -3.36 14.22 21.06
CA ASP A 445 -3.51 12.78 21.04
C ASP A 445 -4.95 12.51 20.59
N LYS A 446 -5.11 12.25 19.29
CA LYS A 446 -6.42 12.25 18.62
C LYS A 446 -6.55 11.04 17.71
N THR A 447 -7.74 10.45 17.70
CA THR A 447 -8.08 9.37 16.75
C THR A 447 -9.17 9.86 15.80
N ILE A 448 -8.94 9.71 14.50
CA ILE A 448 -9.90 10.02 13.43
C ILE A 448 -10.42 8.71 12.86
N SER A 449 -11.74 8.57 12.72
CA SER A 449 -12.35 7.43 12.05
C SER A 449 -12.31 7.64 10.53
N LEU A 450 -11.96 6.61 9.79
CA LEU A 450 -11.81 6.67 8.33
C LEU A 450 -13.04 6.14 7.58
N THR A 451 -14.23 6.24 8.18
CA THR A 451 -15.49 5.70 7.61
C THR A 451 -15.98 6.44 6.37
N ASP A 452 -15.56 7.69 6.19
CA ASP A 452 -16.09 8.60 5.16
C ASP A 452 -15.22 8.66 3.91
N LEU A 453 -14.18 7.82 3.84
CA LEU A 453 -13.35 7.68 2.66
C LEU A 453 -14.18 7.12 1.49
N SER A 454 -13.76 7.42 0.26
CA SER A 454 -14.33 6.83 -0.95
C SER A 454 -13.26 6.56 -1.99
N ASP A 455 -13.59 5.74 -2.98
CA ASP A 455 -12.67 5.44 -4.09
C ASP A 455 -12.47 6.63 -5.03
N GLU A 456 -13.36 7.62 -4.97
CA GLU A 456 -13.25 8.86 -5.76
C GLU A 456 -12.54 9.98 -5.01
N ASP A 457 -12.55 9.97 -3.69
CA ASP A 457 -11.81 10.92 -2.86
C ASP A 457 -11.27 10.20 -1.62
N LEU A 458 -10.06 9.66 -1.74
CA LEU A 458 -9.32 9.14 -0.60
C LEU A 458 -8.60 10.35 0.03
N SER A 459 -9.30 11.08 0.88
CA SER A 459 -8.76 12.25 1.56
C SER A 459 -9.04 12.24 3.04
N ILE A 460 -8.03 12.52 3.86
CA ILE A 460 -8.16 12.62 5.31
C ILE A 460 -7.91 14.07 5.71
N ASN A 461 -8.95 14.72 6.23
CA ASN A 461 -8.82 16.02 6.85
C ASN A 461 -8.36 15.85 8.30
N VAL A 462 -7.21 16.42 8.62
CA VAL A 462 -6.69 16.49 9.98
C VAL A 462 -6.84 17.91 10.45
N ASP A 463 -7.80 18.14 11.34
CA ASP A 463 -7.98 19.42 12.02
C ASP A 463 -7.79 19.23 13.53
N ALA A 464 -6.98 20.10 14.14
CA ALA A 464 -6.75 20.13 15.57
C ALA A 464 -7.29 21.45 16.14
N ARG A 465 -8.42 21.39 16.87
CA ARG A 465 -8.99 22.58 17.51
C ARG A 465 -8.18 22.96 18.73
N SER A 466 -8.24 24.24 19.11
CA SER A 466 -7.46 24.79 20.22
C SER A 466 -7.70 24.09 21.57
N ASP A 467 -8.91 23.57 21.80
CA ASP A 467 -9.33 22.85 23.00
C ASP A 467 -8.96 21.36 23.02
N GLU A 468 -8.51 20.80 21.89
CA GLU A 468 -8.06 19.40 21.79
C GLU A 468 -6.61 19.20 22.25
N TRP A 469 -5.86 20.29 22.44
CA TRP A 469 -4.45 20.24 22.86
C TRP A 469 -4.33 20.15 24.39
N ARG A 470 -3.65 19.11 24.87
CA ARG A 470 -3.18 19.05 26.26
C ARG A 470 -1.96 19.95 26.43
N THR A 471 -1.95 20.81 27.44
CA THR A 471 -0.82 21.69 27.75
C THR A 471 -0.12 21.25 29.04
N ASP A 472 1.22 21.19 28.98
CA ASP A 472 2.08 20.88 30.12
C ASP A 472 3.17 21.98 30.24
N PRO A 473 2.87 23.07 30.98
CA PRO A 473 3.81 24.16 31.21
C PRO A 473 4.83 23.80 32.31
N VAL A 474 6.11 23.91 31.97
CA VAL A 474 7.24 23.72 32.89
C VAL A 474 7.99 25.05 33.04
N PRO A 475 8.01 25.68 34.23
CA PRO A 475 8.78 26.91 34.45
C PRO A 475 10.29 26.67 34.34
N ASP A 476 11.04 27.65 33.82
CA ASP A 476 12.51 27.57 33.82
C ASP A 476 13.03 27.62 35.27
N ALA A 477 13.94 26.71 35.62
CA ALA A 477 14.49 26.61 36.97
C ALA A 477 15.36 27.84 37.32
N GLY A 478 15.16 28.39 38.52
CA GLY A 478 16.18 29.21 39.20
C GLY A 478 16.20 30.71 38.93
N ASN A 479 15.30 31.28 38.10
CA ASN A 479 15.23 32.74 37.92
C ASN A 479 13.84 33.33 38.23
N GLY A 480 13.83 34.38 39.03
CA GLY A 480 12.63 35.17 39.35
C GLY A 480 11.63 34.48 40.26
N PHE A 481 10.35 34.72 39.98
CA PHE A 481 9.17 34.29 40.76
C PHE A 481 9.15 32.79 41.10
N TRP A 482 9.62 31.92 40.21
CA TRP A 482 9.63 30.47 40.44
C TRP A 482 10.68 30.02 41.44
N GLY A 483 11.82 30.71 41.49
CA GLY A 483 12.82 30.54 42.54
C GLY A 483 12.25 30.94 43.91
N ASP A 484 11.50 32.04 43.96
CA ASP A 484 10.86 32.52 45.18
C ASP A 484 9.73 31.58 45.65
N ILE A 485 8.90 31.05 44.75
CA ILE A 485 7.89 30.03 45.07
C ILE A 485 8.54 28.71 45.52
N SER A 486 9.49 28.18 44.74
CA SER A 486 10.13 26.89 45.08
C SER A 486 10.91 26.97 46.39
N ALA A 487 11.52 28.11 46.73
CA ALA A 487 12.18 28.34 48.01
C ALA A 487 11.20 28.40 49.20
N VAL A 488 10.00 28.95 48.98
CA VAL A 488 8.95 29.05 50.03
C VAL A 488 8.26 27.70 50.27
N PHE A 489 8.12 26.86 49.24
CA PHE A 489 7.42 25.57 49.31
C PHE A 489 8.34 24.34 49.37
N GLY A 490 9.63 24.50 49.68
CA GLY A 490 10.51 23.36 50.00
C GLY A 490 11.02 22.55 48.79
N GLY A 491 11.14 23.18 47.61
CA GLY A 491 12.03 22.70 46.55
C GLY A 491 11.39 22.12 45.29
N THR A 492 10.06 22.00 45.22
CA THR A 492 9.37 21.60 43.97
C THR A 492 8.09 22.39 43.83
N ALA A 493 8.03 23.33 42.86
CA ALA A 493 6.79 23.99 42.49
C ALA A 493 5.75 22.92 42.09
N HIS A 494 4.56 22.94 42.68
CA HIS A 494 3.50 21.99 42.36
C HIS A 494 2.71 22.49 41.14
N GLN A 495 2.14 21.58 40.34
CA GLN A 495 1.35 21.89 39.14
C GLN A 495 0.12 22.80 39.43
N GLY A 496 -0.32 22.85 40.70
CA GLY A 496 -1.37 23.75 41.19
C GLY A 496 -0.94 25.21 41.37
N ASP A 497 0.37 25.48 41.48
CA ASP A 497 0.93 26.82 41.68
C ASP A 497 1.11 27.58 40.36
N ILE A 498 0.88 26.91 39.23
CA ILE A 498 0.97 27.49 37.90
C ILE A 498 -0.31 28.30 37.64
N PRO A 499 -0.21 29.64 37.47
CA PRO A 499 -1.39 30.47 37.28
C PRO A 499 -2.23 30.04 36.08
N SER A 500 -3.55 30.15 36.20
CA SER A 500 -4.51 29.71 35.16
C SER A 500 -4.26 30.37 33.80
N PHE A 501 -3.74 31.59 33.74
CA PHE A 501 -3.39 32.27 32.49
C PHE A 501 -2.28 31.57 31.70
N VAL A 502 -1.42 30.78 32.36
CA VAL A 502 -0.40 29.93 31.71
C VAL A 502 -1.07 28.75 31.01
N LYS A 503 -2.26 28.33 31.47
CA LYS A 503 -3.08 27.28 30.86
C LYS A 503 -3.93 27.81 29.70
N ASP A 504 -4.25 29.10 29.69
CA ASP A 504 -5.02 29.79 28.62
C ASP A 504 -4.19 30.11 27.36
N THR A 505 -3.00 29.54 27.23
CA THR A 505 -2.14 29.71 26.06
C THR A 505 -2.58 28.81 24.90
N THR A 506 -3.85 28.81 24.49
CA THR A 506 -4.33 28.00 23.37
C THR A 506 -3.61 28.35 22.06
N MET A 507 -3.14 27.34 21.33
CA MET A 507 -2.56 27.55 20.00
C MET A 507 -3.67 27.78 18.96
N GLY A 508 -3.38 28.52 17.90
CA GLY A 508 -4.24 28.53 16.72
C GLY A 508 -4.38 27.10 16.20
N GLY A 509 -5.60 26.70 15.83
CA GLY A 509 -5.81 25.35 15.32
C GLY A 509 -4.94 25.10 14.09
N ILE A 510 -4.42 23.87 13.96
CA ILE A 510 -3.69 23.46 12.75
C ILE A 510 -4.55 22.48 11.98
N GLY A 511 -4.67 22.73 10.68
CA GLY A 511 -5.39 21.89 9.74
C GLY A 511 -4.49 21.52 8.56
N PHE A 512 -4.48 20.25 8.17
CA PHE A 512 -3.92 19.80 6.90
C PHE A 512 -4.79 18.70 6.29
N LYS A 513 -4.79 18.63 4.97
CA LYS A 513 -5.51 17.61 4.21
C LYS A 513 -4.50 16.65 3.59
N LEU A 514 -4.51 15.39 4.04
CA LEU A 514 -3.84 14.31 3.33
C LEU A 514 -4.74 13.91 2.17
N SER A 515 -4.42 14.36 0.96
CA SER A 515 -5.16 14.02 -0.25
C SER A 515 -4.40 12.94 -0.99
N PHE A 516 -4.92 11.72 -0.97
CA PHE A 516 -4.38 10.65 -1.78
C PHE A 516 -4.88 10.75 -3.23
N GLY A 517 -6.03 11.39 -3.45
CA GLY A 517 -6.64 11.60 -4.77
C GLY A 517 -7.69 10.53 -5.09
N THR A 518 -7.91 10.24 -6.38
CA THR A 518 -8.85 9.21 -6.84
C THR A 518 -8.15 7.85 -6.92
N LEU A 519 -8.71 6.79 -6.33
CA LEU A 519 -8.18 5.41 -6.40
C LEU A 519 -8.16 4.79 -7.82
N ARG A 520 -8.44 5.61 -8.84
CA ARG A 520 -8.05 5.41 -10.24
C ARG A 520 -6.52 5.53 -10.44
N PHE A 521 -5.74 5.54 -9.36
CA PHE A 521 -4.30 5.82 -9.20
C PHE A 521 -3.35 5.14 -10.18
N PHE A 522 -3.77 4.02 -10.74
CA PHE A 522 -3.07 3.41 -11.83
C PHE A 522 -4.08 3.22 -12.93
N SER A 523 -3.78 3.78 -14.08
CA SER A 523 -4.34 3.28 -15.32
C SER A 523 -3.86 1.85 -15.64
N VAL A 524 -3.54 1.02 -14.63
CA VAL A 524 -3.54 -0.44 -14.71
C VAL A 524 -5.00 -0.85 -14.81
N THR A 525 -5.50 -0.69 -16.01
CA THR A 525 -6.83 -1.02 -16.40
C THR A 525 -6.91 -2.52 -16.65
N ASN A 526 -8.01 -3.08 -16.15
CA ASN A 526 -8.39 -4.49 -16.04
C ASN A 526 -7.51 -5.54 -16.73
N ILE A 527 -7.27 -6.60 -15.95
CA ILE A 527 -6.55 -7.79 -16.37
C ILE A 527 -7.11 -8.36 -17.68
N LEU A 528 -8.43 -8.29 -17.91
CA LEU A 528 -9.07 -8.84 -19.09
C LEU A 528 -10.04 -7.89 -19.81
N LEU A 529 -10.31 -6.69 -19.26
CA LEU A 529 -11.21 -5.66 -19.82
C LEU A 529 -10.61 -4.22 -19.79
N PRO A 530 -9.62 -3.92 -20.66
CA PRO A 530 -8.94 -2.62 -20.70
C PRO A 530 -9.89 -1.41 -20.59
N GLY A 531 -9.48 -0.37 -19.86
CA GLY A 531 -10.27 0.82 -19.57
C GLY A 531 -11.15 0.81 -18.31
N GLN A 532 -11.29 -0.32 -17.59
CA GLN A 532 -12.21 -0.43 -16.44
C GLN A 532 -11.51 -0.48 -15.07
N LYS A 533 -12.18 0.02 -14.02
CA LYS A 533 -11.76 -0.11 -12.61
C LYS A 533 -11.80 -1.58 -12.20
N VAL A 534 -10.69 -2.07 -11.66
CA VAL A 534 -10.45 -3.50 -11.42
C VAL A 534 -10.41 -3.84 -9.95
N ILE A 535 -9.93 -2.93 -9.12
CA ILE A 535 -9.83 -3.14 -7.68
C ILE A 535 -10.93 -2.31 -7.04
N ASP A 536 -11.89 -2.98 -6.43
CA ASP A 536 -12.81 -2.36 -5.47
C ASP A 536 -12.12 -2.33 -4.11
N VAL A 537 -11.76 -1.13 -3.66
CA VAL A 537 -10.96 -0.98 -2.46
C VAL A 537 -11.86 -1.19 -1.26
N ASN A 538 -11.37 -1.96 -0.28
CA ASN A 538 -12.11 -2.13 0.96
C ASN A 538 -11.96 -0.86 1.79
N ILE A 539 -12.72 0.18 1.50
CA ILE A 539 -12.52 1.50 2.10
C ILE A 539 -12.56 1.47 3.64
N LYS A 540 -13.37 0.59 4.22
CA LYS A 540 -13.50 0.47 5.67
C LYS A 540 -12.23 -0.05 6.34
N ASN A 541 -11.50 -0.96 5.70
CA ASN A 541 -10.45 -1.74 6.36
C ASN A 541 -9.18 -1.95 5.53
N GLY A 542 -9.13 -1.42 4.32
CA GLY A 542 -8.12 -1.73 3.32
C GLY A 542 -6.90 -0.84 3.40
N LEU A 543 -6.99 0.36 4.00
CA LEU A 543 -5.86 1.29 4.13
C LEU A 543 -5.10 1.06 5.44
N CYS A 544 -3.80 0.74 5.35
CA CYS A 544 -2.91 0.51 6.49
C CYS A 544 -1.49 1.01 6.19
N ILE A 545 -0.71 1.36 7.22
CA ILE A 545 0.71 1.76 7.06
C ILE A 545 1.57 1.05 8.11
N PRO A 546 1.77 -0.28 8.01
CA PRO A 546 2.70 -1.00 8.89
C PRO A 546 4.13 -0.48 8.70
N ARG A 547 4.52 -0.20 7.45
CA ARG A 547 5.73 0.53 7.10
C ARG A 547 5.49 1.19 5.76
N ASP A 548 5.36 0.37 4.72
CA ASP A 548 4.79 0.80 3.45
C ASP A 548 3.28 1.00 3.60
N CYS A 549 2.69 1.91 2.81
CA CYS A 549 1.26 2.13 2.80
C CYS A 549 0.59 1.04 1.94
N ALA A 550 -0.21 0.18 2.53
CA ALA A 550 -0.95 -0.86 1.83
C ALA A 550 -2.44 -0.53 1.75
N ILE A 551 -3.00 -0.68 0.56
CA ILE A 551 -4.40 -0.50 0.20
C ILE A 551 -4.92 -1.83 -0.32
N LEU A 552 -5.84 -2.45 0.41
CA LEU A 552 -6.37 -3.78 0.11
C LEU A 552 -7.77 -3.70 -0.49
N GLY A 553 -8.09 -4.64 -1.39
CA GLY A 553 -9.38 -4.69 -2.05
C GLY A 553 -9.63 -6.01 -2.77
N ASN A 554 -10.69 -6.03 -3.58
CA ASN A 554 -11.09 -7.19 -4.37
C ASN A 554 -11.12 -6.86 -5.85
N VAL A 555 -10.79 -7.85 -6.66
CA VAL A 555 -10.90 -7.78 -8.11
C VAL A 555 -12.39 -7.77 -8.47
N VAL A 556 -12.83 -6.75 -9.21
CA VAL A 556 -14.21 -6.56 -9.64
C VAL A 556 -14.55 -7.55 -10.74
N GLU A 557 -15.65 -8.29 -10.55
CA GLU A 557 -16.19 -9.20 -11.56
C GLU A 557 -17.05 -8.42 -12.59
N PRO A 558 -17.03 -8.78 -13.89
CA PRO A 558 -17.69 -8.03 -14.95
C PRO A 558 -19.20 -7.82 -14.75
N ALA A 559 -19.87 -8.75 -14.07
CA ALA A 559 -21.29 -8.67 -13.75
C ALA A 559 -21.66 -7.47 -12.86
N ASN A 560 -20.71 -6.94 -12.08
CA ASN A 560 -20.91 -5.79 -11.20
C ASN A 560 -20.51 -4.44 -11.84
N ILE A 561 -20.12 -4.44 -13.12
CA ILE A 561 -19.70 -3.22 -13.85
C ILE A 561 -20.91 -2.50 -14.47
N GLN A 562 -22.10 -3.09 -14.39
CA GLN A 562 -23.39 -2.46 -14.70
C GLN A 562 -24.19 -2.20 -13.43
N ALA A 563 -23.78 -1.21 -12.64
CA ALA A 563 -24.62 -0.56 -11.65
C ALA A 563 -24.36 0.95 -11.63
#